data_AF-A0A956KSG0-F1
#
_entry.id   AF-A0A956KSG0-F1
#
_cell.length_a   1.000
_cell.length_b   1.000
_cell.length_c   1.000
_cell.angle_alpha   90.00
_cell.angle_beta   90.00
_cell.angle_gamma   90.00
#
_symmetry.space_group_name_H-M   'P 1'
#
loop_
_entity.id
_entity.type
_entity.pdbx_description
1 polymer ?
#
loop_
_entity_poly.entity_id
_entity_poly.type
_entity_poly.pdbx_seq_one_letter_code
_entity_poly.pdbx_strand_id
1 'polypeptide(L)'
;AWWSGDSTVDAAFLASIEPRTTIYFHDCTFVDYPGQVHGAFSLLEKLPEEIRRKMVLMHHEDDIERHRTQVEALGFRVGMPGQVYDLCTGKLFSEG
;
A
#
# COMPACT_ATOMS: atom_id res chain seq x y z
N ALA A 1 0.36 13.04 -0.67
CA ALA A 1 -0.28 11.74 -0.97
C ALA A 1 0.02 11.33 -2.40
N TRP A 2 0.09 10.03 -2.68
CA TRP A 2 0.28 9.47 -4.02
C TRP A 2 -0.59 8.22 -4.20
N TRP A 3 -1.10 8.02 -5.42
CA TRP A 3 -1.92 6.88 -5.80
C TRP A 3 -1.28 6.16 -6.98
N SER A 4 -1.20 4.83 -6.92
CA SER A 4 -0.70 4.01 -8.01
C SER A 4 -1.68 3.88 -9.17
N GLY A 5 -2.98 3.80 -8.86
CA GLY A 5 -3.92 3.13 -9.75
C GLY A 5 -3.58 1.64 -9.86
N ASP A 6 -3.85 1.02 -11.00
CA ASP A 6 -3.41 -0.35 -11.27
C ASP A 6 -2.01 -0.29 -11.88
N SER A 7 -1.00 -0.79 -11.17
CA SER A 7 0.38 -0.70 -11.63
C SER A 7 1.29 -1.75 -11.01
N THR A 8 2.36 -2.10 -11.71
CA THR A 8 3.46 -2.88 -11.13
C THR A 8 4.29 -2.04 -10.16
N VAL A 9 5.05 -2.70 -9.28
CA VAL A 9 5.85 -2.03 -8.25
C VAL A 9 7.14 -1.43 -8.85
N ASP A 10 7.22 -0.10 -8.87
CA ASP A 10 8.47 0.64 -9.12
C ASP A 10 9.10 1.12 -7.79
N ALA A 11 9.92 0.27 -7.20
CA ALA A 11 10.55 0.55 -5.91
C ALA A 11 11.46 1.80 -5.93
N ALA A 12 12.15 2.04 -7.05
CA ALA A 12 13.06 3.19 -7.17
C ALA A 12 12.26 4.49 -7.21
N PHE A 13 11.15 4.52 -7.96
CA PHE A 13 10.26 5.66 -7.98
C PHE A 13 9.63 5.93 -6.61
N LEU A 14 9.09 4.90 -5.95
CA LEU A 14 8.48 5.03 -4.64
C LEU A 14 9.46 5.61 -3.61
N ALA A 15 10.71 5.15 -3.62
CA ALA A 15 11.77 5.69 -2.78
C ALA A 15 12.12 7.14 -3.14
N SER A 16 12.16 7.49 -4.44
CA SER A 16 12.47 8.86 -4.87
C SER A 16 11.44 9.90 -4.42
N ILE A 17 10.18 9.49 -4.24
CA ILE A 17 9.10 10.38 -3.80
C ILE A 17 8.80 10.31 -2.30
N GLU A 18 9.42 9.39 -1.56
CA GLU A 18 9.23 9.19 -0.12
C GLU A 18 9.36 10.46 0.71
N PRO A 19 10.39 11.31 0.50
CA PRO A 19 10.61 12.47 1.37
C PRO A 19 9.47 13.51 1.30
N ARG A 20 8.70 13.50 0.20
CA ARG A 20 7.55 14.40 -0.03
C ARG A 20 6.19 13.69 0.04
N THR A 21 6.19 12.38 0.30
CA THR A 21 4.98 11.57 0.33
C THR A 21 4.65 11.18 1.76
N THR A 22 3.48 11.62 2.20
CA THR A 22 2.92 11.40 3.55
C THR A 22 2.16 10.07 3.64
N ILE A 23 1.57 9.66 2.52
CA ILE A 23 0.76 8.44 2.39
C ILE A 23 0.78 7.97 0.94
N TYR A 24 0.95 6.66 0.76
CA TYR A 24 0.80 5.97 -0.51
C TYR A 24 -0.49 5.16 -0.49
N PHE A 25 -1.21 5.17 -1.59
CA PHE A 25 -2.33 4.28 -1.85
C PHE A 25 -1.91 3.42 -3.05
N HIS A 26 -1.61 2.15 -2.80
CA HIS A 26 -1.05 1.25 -3.82
C HIS A 26 -1.97 0.06 -4.04
N ASP A 27 -2.20 -0.33 -5.30
CA ASP A 27 -2.84 -1.60 -5.62
C ASP A 27 -1.99 -2.77 -5.14
N CYS A 28 -2.63 -3.87 -4.77
CA CYS A 28 -1.94 -5.05 -4.27
C CYS A 28 -2.63 -6.32 -4.74
N THR A 29 -1.84 -7.24 -5.29
CA THR A 29 -2.26 -8.63 -5.50
C THR A 29 -1.35 -9.58 -4.74
N PHE A 30 -1.95 -10.64 -4.20
CA PHE A 30 -1.25 -11.71 -3.50
C PHE A 30 -0.90 -12.88 -4.42
N VAL A 31 -1.34 -12.83 -5.69
CA VAL A 31 -1.12 -13.89 -6.68
C VAL A 31 -0.22 -13.36 -7.78
N ASP A 32 0.95 -13.99 -7.92
CA ASP A 32 1.89 -13.71 -9.01
C ASP A 32 1.50 -14.48 -10.27
N TYR A 33 1.47 -13.80 -11.42
CA TYR A 33 1.16 -14.41 -12.72
C TYR A 33 1.98 -13.82 -13.88
N PRO A 34 2.20 -14.56 -14.98
CA PRO A 34 2.92 -14.04 -16.15
C PRO A 34 2.20 -12.85 -16.78
N GLY A 35 2.93 -11.76 -17.03
CA GLY A 35 2.34 -10.52 -17.54
C GLY A 35 1.61 -9.69 -16.47
N GLN A 36 1.97 -9.89 -15.19
CA GLN A 36 1.47 -9.12 -14.05
C GLN A 36 1.37 -7.62 -14.36
N VAL A 37 0.18 -7.05 -14.11
CA VAL A 37 -0.08 -5.61 -14.23
C VAL A 37 -0.33 -4.93 -12.88
N HIS A 38 -0.47 -5.73 -11.82
CA HIS A 38 -0.74 -5.24 -10.46
C HIS A 38 0.49 -5.27 -9.56
N GLY A 39 0.38 -4.56 -8.43
CA GLY A 39 1.40 -4.51 -7.39
C GLY A 39 1.55 -5.87 -6.69
N ALA A 40 2.51 -6.68 -7.12
CA ALA A 40 2.82 -7.95 -6.47
C ALA A 40 3.25 -7.74 -5.01
N PHE A 41 2.54 -8.37 -4.06
CA PHE A 41 2.85 -8.25 -2.63
C PHE A 41 4.30 -8.65 -2.30
N SER A 42 4.83 -9.66 -3.00
CA SER A 42 6.21 -10.16 -2.87
C SER A 42 7.29 -9.13 -3.25
N LEU A 43 6.91 -8.06 -3.96
CA LEU A 43 7.75 -6.89 -4.25
C LEU A 43 7.50 -5.76 -3.25
N LEU A 44 6.24 -5.50 -2.89
CA LEU A 44 5.87 -4.50 -1.90
C LEU A 44 6.53 -4.77 -0.54
N GLU A 45 6.54 -6.03 -0.09
CA GLU A 45 7.12 -6.40 1.21
C GLU A 45 8.64 -6.15 1.31
N LYS A 46 9.32 -6.02 0.16
CA LYS A 46 10.77 -5.73 0.07
C LYS A 46 11.08 -4.23 0.09
N LEU A 47 10.06 -3.37 0.07
CA LEU A 47 10.25 -1.93 0.17
C LEU A 47 10.86 -1.56 1.54
N PRO A 48 11.64 -0.46 1.61
CA PRO A 48 12.08 0.12 2.87
C PRO A 48 10.92 0.35 3.84
N GLU A 49 11.19 0.16 5.13
CA GLU A 49 10.19 0.20 6.19
C GLU A 49 9.48 1.56 6.26
N GLU A 50 10.19 2.64 6.02
CA GLU A 50 9.66 4.01 5.96
C GLU A 50 8.61 4.19 4.87
N ILE A 51 8.72 3.48 3.74
CA ILE A 51 7.73 3.48 2.67
C ILE A 51 6.55 2.58 3.07
N ARG A 52 6.81 1.36 3.54
CA ARG A 52 5.76 0.40 3.93
C ARG A 52 4.81 0.99 4.98
N ARG A 53 5.35 1.65 6.00
CA ARG A 53 4.57 2.32 7.06
C ARG A 53 3.67 3.46 6.58
N LYS A 54 4.02 4.08 5.45
CA LYS A 54 3.22 5.13 4.82
C LYS A 54 2.17 4.56 3.86
N MET A 55 2.24 3.27 3.52
CA MET A 55 1.43 2.68 2.47
C MET A 55 0.12 2.08 2.98
N VAL A 56 -0.95 2.36 2.25
CA VAL A 56 -2.26 1.73 2.34
C VAL A 56 -2.41 0.84 1.12
N LEU A 57 -2.53 -0.48 1.33
CA LEU A 57 -2.83 -1.45 0.28
C LEU A 57 -4.31 -1.34 -0.06
N MET A 58 -4.61 -1.17 -1.33
CA MET A 58 -5.95 -1.09 -1.90
C MET A 58 -6.08 -2.05 -3.08
N HIS A 59 -7.26 -2.11 -3.68
CA HIS A 59 -7.52 -2.95 -4.86
C HIS A 59 -7.08 -4.41 -4.66
N HIS A 60 -7.13 -4.86 -3.41
CA HIS A 60 -6.91 -6.24 -3.06
C HIS A 60 -8.24 -6.98 -3.21
N GLU A 61 -8.19 -8.20 -3.74
CA GLU A 61 -9.32 -9.11 -3.71
C GLU A 61 -9.60 -9.60 -2.28
N ASP A 62 -10.57 -10.50 -2.11
CA ASP A 62 -10.98 -11.06 -0.82
C ASP A 62 -9.83 -11.79 -0.07
N ASP A 63 -8.71 -12.08 -0.74
CA ASP A 63 -7.53 -12.70 -0.16
C ASP A 63 -6.88 -11.88 0.97
N ILE A 64 -7.17 -10.58 1.07
CA ILE A 64 -6.63 -9.74 2.14
C ILE A 64 -7.00 -10.26 3.54
N GLU A 65 -8.15 -10.92 3.70
CA GLU A 65 -8.56 -11.45 5.00
C GLU A 65 -7.59 -12.52 5.52
N ARG A 66 -6.99 -13.29 4.60
CA ARG A 66 -6.01 -14.34 4.91
C ARG A 66 -4.62 -13.75 5.18
N HIS A 67 -4.29 -12.63 4.56
CA HIS A 67 -2.97 -12.00 4.64
C HIS A 67 -2.90 -10.81 5.61
N ARG A 68 -4.02 -10.34 6.15
CA ARG A 68 -4.12 -9.12 6.98
C ARG A 68 -3.08 -9.07 8.08
N THR A 69 -2.95 -10.13 8.87
CA THR A 69 -1.99 -10.18 9.99
C THR A 69 -0.55 -9.98 9.51
N GLN A 70 -0.16 -10.59 8.38
CA GLN A 70 1.17 -10.44 7.81
C GLN A 70 1.39 -9.03 7.26
N VAL A 71 0.41 -8.51 6.52
CA VAL A 71 0.41 -7.16 5.95
C VAL A 71 0.61 -6.10 7.05
N GLU A 72 -0.19 -6.17 8.10
CA GLU A 72 -0.13 -5.23 9.23
C GLU A 72 1.17 -5.39 10.03
N ALA A 73 1.67 -6.61 10.22
CA ALA A 73 2.97 -6.85 10.87
C ALA A 73 4.15 -6.25 10.09
N LEU A 74 4.03 -6.13 8.77
CA LEU A 74 5.00 -5.46 7.90
C LEU A 74 4.81 -3.93 7.85
N GLY A 75 3.88 -3.38 8.62
CA GLY A 75 3.64 -1.95 8.77
C GLY A 75 2.72 -1.35 7.71
N PHE A 76 2.23 -2.15 6.77
CA PHE A 76 1.20 -1.69 5.83
C PHE A 76 -0.12 -1.45 6.54
N ARG A 77 -0.96 -0.64 5.91
CA ARG A 77 -2.37 -0.48 6.29
C ARG A 77 -3.24 -1.08 5.21
N VAL A 78 -4.41 -1.60 5.59
CA VAL A 78 -5.39 -2.15 4.65
C VAL A 78 -6.48 -1.12 4.41
N GLY A 79 -6.66 -0.71 3.15
CA GLY A 79 -7.69 0.24 2.76
C GLY A 79 -9.07 -0.42 2.75
N MET A 80 -9.99 0.11 3.52
CA MET A 80 -11.38 -0.37 3.61
C MET A 80 -12.37 0.71 3.16
N PRO A 81 -13.53 0.33 2.60
CA PRO A 81 -14.58 1.30 2.27
C PRO A 81 -14.96 2.20 3.46
N GLY A 82 -15.15 3.49 3.19
CA GLY A 82 -15.55 4.48 4.20
C GLY A 82 -14.42 5.04 5.07
N GLN A 83 -13.19 4.50 4.97
CA GLN A 83 -12.04 5.11 5.64
C GLN A 83 -11.68 6.45 5.02
N VAL A 84 -11.40 7.44 5.87
CA VAL A 84 -10.98 8.78 5.48
C VAL A 84 -9.58 9.03 6.02
N TYR A 85 -8.69 9.60 5.21
CA TYR A 85 -7.32 9.91 5.63
C TYR A 85 -7.02 11.40 5.51
N ASP A 86 -6.34 11.94 6.51
CA ASP A 86 -5.71 13.25 6.41
C ASP A 86 -4.45 13.12 5.54
N LEU A 87 -4.47 13.76 4.37
CA LEU A 87 -3.38 13.66 3.40
C LEU A 87 -2.13 14.44 3.80
N CYS A 88 -2.23 15.40 4.73
CA CYS A 88 -1.09 16.16 5.25
C CYS A 88 -0.30 15.36 6.28
N THR A 89 -1.00 14.62 7.14
CA THR A 89 -0.35 13.80 8.19
C THR A 89 -0.20 12.34 7.81
N GLY A 90 -0.92 11.90 6.77
CA GLY A 90 -1.04 10.51 6.35
C GLY A 90 -1.83 9.65 7.32
N LYS A 91 -2.53 10.21 8.32
CA LYS A 91 -3.23 9.45 9.37
C LYS A 91 -4.67 9.13 8.98
N LEU A 92 -5.18 8.00 9.48
CA LEU A 92 -6.61 7.68 9.40
C LEU A 92 -7.38 8.67 10.27
N PHE A 93 -8.42 9.26 9.70
CA PHE A 93 -9.37 10.07 10.44
C PHE A 93 -10.26 9.14 11.26
N SER A 94 -10.16 9.24 12.58
CA SER A 94 -11.09 8.63 13.51
C SER A 94 -12.02 9.73 14.01
N GLU A 95 -13.32 9.60 13.76
CA GLU A 95 -14.31 10.41 14.47
C GLU A 95 -14.11 10.19 15.98
N GLY A 96 -13.93 11.30 16.71
CA GLY A 96 -13.82 11.29 18.16
C GLY A 96 -15.17 11.17 18.85
#